data_AF-A0A432HUD6-F1
#
_entry.id   AF-A0A432HUD6-F1
#
_cell.length_a   1.000
_cell.length_b   1.000
_cell.length_c   1.000
_cell.angle_alpha   90.00
_cell.angle_beta   90.00
_cell.angle_gamma   90.00
#
_symmetry.space_group_name_H-M   'P 1'
#
loop_
_entity.id
_entity.type
_entity.pdbx_description
1 polymer ?
#
loop_
_entity_poly.entity_id
_entity_poly.type
_entity_poly.pdbx_seq_one_letter_code
_entity_poly.pdbx_strand_id
1 'polypeptide(L)'
;MSLSLSPTRTRRTLLLVFTLCLVGLLRVGAPRAQPQTSTLAITGASIVARPGADGVPGTIVITNGTIIAIGSGATVPPGAEVIDAEGLVAYAGFLDAATLVGAGGNGRDRVSGSPTDIDQDLTRDALAATRSVNRKGIFPDYAVGQNLRISTEDADIWRAAGFTAIHSMPATALLAGTSAVALLLDSADAPGTRAIIDADTMLAA
;
A
#
# COMPACT_ATOMS: atom_id res chain seq x y z
N MET A 1 19.95 55.91 -5.30
CA MET A 1 20.88 55.09 -6.12
C MET A 1 20.06 54.40 -7.21
N SER A 2 20.00 55.01 -8.39
CA SER A 2 19.27 54.51 -9.56
C SER A 2 20.09 53.46 -10.30
N LEU A 3 19.73 52.19 -10.16
CA LEU A 3 20.37 51.08 -10.86
C LEU A 3 20.00 51.12 -12.36
N SER A 4 20.91 51.68 -13.16
CA SER A 4 20.87 51.58 -14.63
C SER A 4 21.26 50.16 -15.05
N LEU A 5 20.28 49.35 -15.44
CA LEU A 5 20.46 48.01 -15.98
C LEU A 5 20.60 48.11 -17.50
N SER A 6 21.77 47.77 -18.02
CA SER A 6 22.04 47.77 -19.47
C SER A 6 21.24 46.68 -20.19
N PRO A 7 20.81 46.91 -21.45
CA PRO A 7 19.85 46.06 -22.16
C PRO A 7 20.33 44.62 -22.40
N THR A 8 21.64 44.38 -22.30
CA THR A 8 22.25 43.05 -22.44
C THR A 8 22.10 42.19 -21.18
N ARG A 9 22.05 42.79 -19.99
CA ARG A 9 21.80 42.09 -18.72
C ARG A 9 20.34 41.66 -18.61
N THR A 10 19.40 42.53 -19.00
CA THR A 10 17.96 42.25 -18.93
C THR A 10 17.56 41.08 -19.83
N ARG A 11 18.14 40.97 -21.05
CA ARG A 11 17.91 39.82 -21.95
C ARG A 11 18.44 38.50 -21.39
N ARG A 12 19.61 38.51 -20.75
CA ARG A 12 20.20 37.30 -20.14
C ARG A 12 19.39 36.83 -18.93
N THR A 13 18.92 37.75 -18.08
CA THR A 13 18.07 37.41 -16.94
C THR A 13 16.70 36.89 -17.40
N LEU A 14 16.11 37.48 -18.44
CA LEU A 14 14.83 37.01 -19.00
C LEU A 14 14.95 35.60 -19.61
N LEU A 15 16.03 35.34 -20.35
CA LEU A 15 16.34 34.00 -20.87
C LEU A 15 16.50 32.98 -19.74
N LEU A 16 17.25 33.30 -18.69
CA LEU A 16 17.47 32.38 -17.56
C LEU A 16 16.17 32.06 -16.80
N VAL A 17 15.29 33.03 -16.60
CA VAL A 17 13.96 32.82 -15.98
C VAL A 17 13.05 32.00 -16.89
N PHE A 18 13.10 32.21 -18.21
CA PHE A 18 12.34 31.42 -19.18
C PHE A 18 12.81 29.96 -19.22
N THR A 19 14.12 29.70 -19.18
CA THR A 19 14.66 28.33 -19.10
C THR A 19 14.31 27.66 -17.77
N LEU A 20 14.31 28.40 -16.66
CA LEU A 20 13.90 27.87 -15.35
C LEU A 20 12.40 27.55 -15.29
N CYS A 21 11.55 28.34 -15.96
CA CYS A 21 10.12 28.04 -16.13
C CYS A 21 9.89 26.84 -17.04
N LEU A 22 10.65 26.69 -18.14
CA LEU A 22 10.51 25.58 -19.07
C LEU A 22 10.90 24.24 -18.42
N VAL A 23 11.92 24.24 -17.54
CA VAL A 23 12.29 23.07 -16.71
C VAL A 23 11.25 22.80 -15.61
N GLY A 24 10.56 23.84 -15.12
CA GLY A 24 9.45 23.72 -14.17
C GLY A 24 8.19 23.06 -14.74
N LEU A 25 7.92 23.17 -16.04
CA LEU A 25 6.79 22.50 -16.70
C LEU A 25 7.03 21.00 -16.99
N LEU A 26 8.26 20.51 -16.86
CA LEU A 26 8.60 19.08 -16.97
C LEU A 26 8.40 18.31 -15.65
N ARG A 27 7.55 18.81 -14.75
CA ARG A 27 7.15 18.09 -13.53
C ARG A 27 6.42 16.81 -13.91
N VAL A 28 7.19 15.73 -13.87
CA VAL A 28 6.82 14.31 -13.77
C VAL A 28 5.38 14.15 -13.31
N GLY A 29 4.48 13.91 -14.26
CA GLY A 29 3.26 13.19 -13.94
C GLY A 29 3.71 11.84 -13.40
N ALA A 30 3.42 11.55 -12.13
CA ALA A 30 3.61 10.21 -11.59
C ALA A 30 2.97 9.23 -12.59
N PRO A 31 3.67 8.19 -13.07
CA PRO A 31 3.18 7.35 -14.16
C PRO A 31 1.93 6.66 -13.65
N ARG A 32 0.71 7.15 -13.89
CA ARG A 32 -0.52 6.50 -13.40
C ARG A 32 -0.42 5.03 -13.75
N ALA A 33 -0.75 4.13 -12.81
CA ALA A 33 -0.84 2.69 -13.10
C ALA A 33 -1.60 2.58 -14.43
N GLN A 34 -0.90 2.12 -15.46
CA GLN A 34 -1.42 2.22 -16.80
C GLN A 34 -2.64 1.31 -16.82
N PRO A 35 -3.84 1.80 -17.20
CA PRO A 35 -5.00 0.93 -17.28
C PRO A 35 -4.60 -0.24 -18.17
N GLN A 36 -4.60 -1.45 -17.63
CA GLN A 36 -4.32 -2.63 -18.42
C GLN A 36 -5.48 -2.74 -19.42
N THR A 37 -5.31 -2.20 -20.61
CA THR A 37 -6.31 -2.28 -21.70
C THR A 37 -6.40 -3.68 -22.29
N SER A 38 -5.73 -4.66 -21.67
CA SER A 38 -5.75 -6.06 -22.04
C SER A 38 -7.01 -6.73 -21.48
N THR A 39 -7.54 -7.67 -22.28
CA THR A 39 -8.51 -8.65 -21.81
C THR A 39 -7.76 -9.94 -21.53
N LEU A 40 -8.03 -10.55 -20.38
CA LEU A 40 -7.46 -11.81 -19.92
C LEU A 40 -8.60 -12.82 -19.75
N ALA A 41 -8.41 -14.04 -20.23
CA ALA A 41 -9.31 -15.15 -20.00
C ALA A 41 -8.56 -16.31 -19.35
N ILE A 42 -9.00 -16.74 -18.17
CA ILE A 42 -8.49 -17.91 -17.46
C ILE A 42 -9.47 -19.05 -17.73
N THR A 43 -9.05 -20.07 -18.48
CA THR A 43 -9.92 -21.18 -18.92
C THR A 43 -9.59 -22.48 -18.18
N GLY A 44 -10.56 -23.37 -18.04
CA GLY A 44 -10.33 -24.74 -17.54
C GLY A 44 -10.16 -24.86 -16.01
N ALA A 45 -10.18 -23.75 -15.27
CA ALA A 45 -10.06 -23.76 -13.83
C ALA A 45 -11.32 -24.33 -13.14
N SER A 46 -11.13 -25.00 -12.01
CA SER A 46 -12.20 -25.26 -11.04
C SER A 46 -12.40 -24.03 -10.16
N ILE A 47 -13.53 -23.34 -10.30
CA ILE A 47 -13.75 -22.02 -9.72
C ILE A 47 -14.54 -22.12 -8.42
N VAL A 48 -13.97 -21.61 -7.33
CA VAL A 48 -14.66 -21.44 -6.03
C VAL A 48 -14.97 -19.96 -5.83
N ALA A 49 -16.18 -19.55 -6.24
CA ALA A 49 -16.57 -18.14 -6.27
C ALA A 49 -16.96 -17.55 -4.91
N ARG A 50 -17.34 -18.39 -3.94
CA ARG A 50 -17.77 -17.95 -2.60
C ARG A 50 -17.33 -18.96 -1.53
N PRO A 51 -17.12 -18.51 -0.29
CA PRO A 51 -16.83 -19.41 0.82
C PRO A 51 -17.90 -20.49 0.98
N GLY A 52 -17.47 -21.75 1.14
CA GLY A 52 -18.37 -22.90 1.31
C GLY A 52 -19.06 -23.40 0.03
N ALA A 53 -18.75 -22.82 -1.14
CA ALA A 53 -19.19 -23.37 -2.42
C ALA A 53 -18.20 -24.41 -2.94
N ASP A 54 -18.70 -25.39 -3.67
CA ASP A 54 -17.86 -26.35 -4.41
C ASP A 54 -17.22 -25.69 -5.63
N GLY A 55 -16.08 -26.23 -6.06
CA GLY A 55 -15.39 -25.79 -7.28
C GLY A 55 -16.13 -26.26 -8.52
N VAL A 56 -16.46 -25.32 -9.42
CA VAL A 56 -17.14 -25.60 -10.69
C VAL A 56 -16.22 -25.28 -11.87
N PRO A 57 -16.01 -26.20 -12.83
CA PRO A 57 -15.23 -25.92 -14.03
C PRO A 57 -15.77 -24.74 -14.82
N GLY A 58 -14.91 -23.84 -15.26
CA GLY A 58 -15.33 -22.71 -16.09
C GLY A 58 -14.21 -21.81 -16.54
N THR A 59 -14.63 -20.65 -17.06
CA THR A 59 -13.74 -19.60 -17.54
C THR A 59 -13.98 -18.31 -16.76
N ILE A 60 -12.92 -17.59 -16.43
CA ILE A 60 -12.97 -16.24 -15.83
C ILE A 60 -12.48 -15.26 -16.89
N VAL A 61 -13.28 -14.25 -17.22
CA VAL A 61 -12.92 -13.22 -18.20
C VAL A 61 -12.79 -11.87 -17.50
N ILE A 62 -11.61 -11.27 -17.64
CA ILE A 62 -11.23 -10.00 -17.02
C ILE A 62 -10.91 -9.00 -18.14
N THR A 63 -11.54 -7.83 -18.11
CA THR A 63 -11.28 -6.73 -19.05
C THR A 63 -11.02 -5.47 -18.24
N ASN A 64 -9.91 -4.78 -18.49
CA ASN A 64 -9.56 -3.55 -17.78
C ASN A 64 -9.55 -3.71 -16.24
N GLY A 65 -9.04 -4.85 -15.75
CA GLY A 65 -9.01 -5.17 -14.32
C GLY A 65 -10.38 -5.50 -13.71
N THR A 66 -11.45 -5.62 -14.50
CA THR A 66 -12.80 -5.96 -14.03
C THR A 66 -13.21 -7.33 -14.55
N ILE A 67 -13.73 -8.19 -13.67
CA ILE A 67 -14.32 -9.47 -14.07
C ILE A 67 -15.65 -9.18 -14.79
N ILE A 68 -15.73 -9.53 -16.07
CA ILE A 68 -16.94 -9.32 -16.88
C ILE A 68 -17.78 -10.59 -17.02
N ALA A 69 -17.18 -11.78 -16.87
CA ALA A 69 -17.88 -13.06 -16.95
C ALA A 69 -17.16 -14.15 -16.15
N ILE A 70 -17.93 -15.08 -15.58
CA ILE A 70 -17.44 -16.23 -14.83
C ILE A 70 -18.33 -17.46 -15.06
N GLY A 71 -17.72 -18.63 -15.20
CA GLY A 71 -18.42 -19.93 -15.25
C GLY A 71 -18.29 -20.65 -16.60
N SER A 72 -19.00 -21.77 -16.75
CA SER A 72 -18.89 -22.66 -17.92
C SER A 72 -19.41 -22.05 -19.23
N GLY A 73 -20.30 -21.05 -19.16
CA GLY A 73 -20.82 -20.33 -20.33
C GLY A 73 -20.02 -19.08 -20.72
N ALA A 74 -18.96 -18.74 -19.98
CA ALA A 74 -18.16 -17.55 -20.27
C ALA A 74 -17.36 -17.76 -21.57
N THR A 75 -17.59 -16.88 -22.54
CA THR A 75 -16.93 -16.92 -23.85
C THR A 75 -15.65 -16.11 -23.82
N VAL A 76 -14.57 -16.63 -24.38
CA VAL A 76 -13.29 -15.92 -24.51
C VAL A 76 -13.42 -14.83 -25.59
N PRO A 77 -13.23 -13.54 -25.26
CA PRO A 77 -13.31 -12.47 -26.25
C PRO A 77 -12.15 -12.54 -27.26
N PRO A 78 -12.36 -12.13 -28.53
CA PRO A 78 -11.28 -12.06 -29.51
C PRO A 78 -10.15 -11.14 -29.05
N GLY A 79 -8.90 -11.59 -29.18
CA GLY A 79 -7.72 -10.83 -28.75
C GLY A 79 -7.47 -10.83 -27.24
N ALA A 80 -8.23 -11.61 -26.47
CA ALA A 80 -7.90 -11.86 -25.07
C ALA A 80 -6.61 -12.68 -24.96
N GLU A 81 -5.77 -12.34 -24.00
CA GLU A 81 -4.74 -13.24 -23.50
C GLU A 81 -5.41 -14.42 -22.82
N VAL A 82 -4.99 -15.65 -23.15
CA VAL A 82 -5.61 -16.87 -22.61
C VAL A 82 -4.60 -17.59 -21.73
N ILE A 83 -5.00 -17.85 -20.48
CA ILE A 83 -4.27 -18.69 -19.53
C ILE A 83 -5.06 -19.99 -19.38
N ASP A 84 -4.41 -21.10 -19.72
CA ASP A 84 -4.94 -22.44 -19.44
C ASP A 84 -4.64 -22.83 -18.00
N ALA A 85 -5.69 -23.06 -17.22
CA ALA A 85 -5.65 -23.42 -15.82
C ALA A 85 -6.34 -24.77 -15.56
N GLU A 86 -6.35 -25.66 -16.57
CA GLU A 86 -6.83 -27.03 -16.40
C GLU A 86 -6.11 -27.73 -15.23
N GLY A 87 -6.89 -28.41 -14.38
CA GLY A 87 -6.38 -29.09 -13.19
C GLY A 87 -6.05 -28.16 -12.02
N LEU A 88 -6.17 -26.84 -12.18
CA LEU A 88 -6.00 -25.86 -11.10
C LEU A 88 -7.34 -25.44 -10.50
N VAL A 89 -7.27 -24.94 -9.26
CA VAL A 89 -8.43 -24.39 -8.55
C VAL A 89 -8.26 -22.88 -8.40
N ALA A 90 -9.24 -22.13 -8.92
CA ALA A 90 -9.28 -20.68 -8.81
C ALA A 90 -10.11 -20.27 -7.59
N TYR A 91 -9.46 -19.56 -6.67
CA TYR A 91 -10.10 -18.92 -5.51
C TYR A 91 -10.12 -17.41 -5.68
N ALA A 92 -11.07 -16.75 -4.99
CA ALA A 92 -10.95 -15.32 -4.75
C ALA A 92 -9.68 -15.05 -3.92
N GLY A 93 -8.97 -13.98 -4.27
CA GLY A 93 -7.79 -13.54 -3.52
C GLY A 93 -8.13 -13.30 -2.05
N PHE A 94 -7.30 -13.80 -1.14
CA PHE A 94 -7.55 -13.69 0.28
C PHE A 94 -7.20 -12.29 0.80
N LEU A 95 -7.91 -11.92 1.86
CA LEU A 95 -7.65 -10.72 2.64
C LEU A 95 -7.18 -11.13 4.04
N ASP A 96 -6.01 -10.64 4.44
CA ASP A 96 -5.61 -10.72 5.85
C ASP A 96 -6.23 -9.55 6.61
N ALA A 97 -7.10 -9.85 7.56
CA ALA A 97 -7.81 -8.86 8.35
C ALA A 97 -6.97 -8.25 9.48
N ALA A 98 -5.80 -8.81 9.80
CA ALA A 98 -4.96 -8.28 10.88
C ALA A 98 -3.49 -8.70 10.76
N THR A 99 -2.68 -7.83 10.16
CA THR A 99 -1.24 -8.06 10.03
C THR A 99 -0.42 -6.86 10.47
N LEU A 100 0.83 -7.11 10.90
CA LEU A 100 1.81 -6.06 11.17
C LEU A 100 2.67 -5.75 9.94
N VAL A 101 2.44 -6.45 8.82
CA VAL A 101 3.24 -6.31 7.60
C VAL A 101 3.17 -4.89 7.07
N GLY A 102 4.34 -4.34 6.79
CA GLY A 102 4.52 -2.99 6.28
C GLY A 102 4.16 -1.87 7.25
N ALA A 103 3.68 -2.15 8.47
CA ALA A 103 3.20 -1.15 9.43
C ALA A 103 4.31 -0.28 10.07
N GLY A 104 5.52 -0.24 9.50
CA GLY A 104 6.58 0.68 9.92
C GLY A 104 7.02 0.49 11.39
N GLY A 105 7.67 -0.64 11.66
CA GLY A 105 8.31 -0.97 12.93
C GLY A 105 7.69 -2.18 13.59
N ASN A 106 8.52 -3.10 14.09
CA ASN A 106 8.01 -4.08 15.05
C ASN A 106 7.56 -3.27 16.28
N GLY A 107 6.45 -3.63 16.93
CA GLY A 107 5.95 -2.83 18.06
C GLY A 107 6.90 -2.70 19.24
N ARG A 108 7.98 -3.47 19.26
CA ARG A 108 8.99 -3.46 20.31
C ARG A 108 9.93 -2.26 20.17
N ASP A 109 10.28 -1.87 18.95
CA ASP A 109 11.16 -0.72 18.68
C ASP A 109 10.48 0.63 18.99
N ARG A 110 9.14 0.69 18.96
CA ARG A 110 8.38 1.90 19.31
C ARG A 110 8.05 1.98 20.80
N VAL A 111 7.85 0.84 21.47
CA VAL A 111 7.62 0.77 22.93
C VAL A 111 8.88 1.17 23.73
N SER A 112 10.05 1.21 23.10
CA SER A 112 11.31 1.52 23.74
C SER A 112 12.16 2.45 22.86
N GLY A 113 11.83 3.75 22.78
CA GLY A 113 12.60 4.61 21.89
C GLY A 113 12.47 6.13 21.99
N SER A 114 11.61 6.72 22.83
CA SER A 114 11.75 8.17 23.05
C SER A 114 12.97 8.42 23.95
N PRO A 115 13.89 9.33 23.61
CA PRO A 115 14.97 9.77 24.52
C PRO A 115 14.46 10.31 25.87
N THR A 116 13.16 10.60 25.97
CA THR A 116 12.47 11.05 27.18
C THR A 116 11.77 9.93 27.94
N ASP A 117 11.65 8.72 27.38
CA ASP A 117 11.08 7.57 28.08
C ASP A 117 12.15 6.98 29.00
N ILE A 118 11.99 7.25 30.29
CA ILE A 118 12.92 6.79 31.32
C ILE A 118 12.51 5.37 31.73
N ASP A 119 13.41 4.40 31.58
CA ASP A 119 13.12 3.04 32.03
C ASP A 119 13.06 2.98 33.56
N GLN A 120 12.08 2.26 34.10
CA GLN A 120 11.85 2.25 35.54
C GLN A 120 12.88 1.35 36.21
N ASP A 121 13.67 1.93 37.11
CA ASP A 121 14.43 1.12 38.05
C ASP A 121 13.48 0.58 39.13
N LEU A 122 13.01 -0.65 38.92
CA LEU A 122 12.09 -1.37 39.81
C LEU A 122 12.76 -1.82 41.11
N THR A 123 14.06 -1.57 41.28
CA THR A 123 14.82 -1.97 42.48
C THR A 123 14.84 -0.88 43.56
N ARG A 124 14.28 0.31 43.29
CA ARG A 124 14.26 1.46 44.21
C ARG A 124 12.86 1.72 44.77
N ASP A 125 12.82 2.32 45.96
CA ASP A 125 11.58 2.76 46.60
C ASP A 125 10.81 3.78 45.75
N ALA A 126 9.49 3.88 45.98
CA ALA A 126 8.61 4.79 45.26
C ALA A 126 9.07 6.25 45.39
N LEU A 127 9.56 6.83 44.30
CA LEU A 127 9.91 8.24 44.22
C LEU A 127 8.65 9.10 44.47
N ALA A 128 8.71 10.00 45.46
CA ALA A 128 7.69 11.01 45.72
C ALA A 128 7.78 12.18 44.72
N ALA A 129 7.68 11.87 43.43
CA ALA A 129 7.68 12.86 42.35
C ALA A 129 6.64 12.47 41.28
N THR A 130 6.00 13.46 40.68
CA THR A 130 5.16 13.25 39.49
C THR A 130 6.06 12.83 38.34
N ARG A 131 5.82 11.64 37.79
CA ARG A 131 6.62 11.07 36.70
C ARG A 131 6.59 12.01 35.48
N SER A 132 7.73 12.25 34.86
CA SER A 132 7.77 12.81 33.52
C SER A 132 7.31 11.74 32.52
N VAL A 133 6.10 11.94 31.98
CA VAL A 133 5.56 11.39 30.73
C VAL A 133 5.99 9.95 30.40
N ASN A 134 5.24 8.96 30.90
CA ASN A 134 5.36 7.57 30.42
C ASN A 134 4.51 7.39 29.15
N ARG A 135 5.12 7.46 27.96
CA ARG A 135 4.39 7.25 26.67
C ARG A 135 4.50 5.82 26.15
N LYS A 136 5.01 4.88 26.95
CA LYS A 136 5.13 3.47 26.53
C LYS A 136 3.76 2.94 26.09
N GLY A 137 3.61 2.71 24.79
CA GLY A 137 2.37 2.21 24.20
C GLY A 137 1.31 3.26 23.88
N ILE A 138 1.62 4.57 23.86
CA ILE A 138 0.67 5.63 23.47
C ILE A 138 1.20 6.35 22.22
N PHE A 139 0.64 6.01 21.07
CA PHE A 139 0.95 6.51 19.72
C PHE A 139 -0.34 6.88 18.93
N PRO A 140 -1.23 7.73 19.47
CA PRO A 140 -2.48 8.07 18.79
C PRO A 140 -2.26 8.82 17.47
N ASP A 141 -1.10 9.45 17.30
CA ASP A 141 -0.68 10.19 16.11
C ASP A 141 -0.08 9.29 15.01
N TYR A 142 0.14 8.01 15.29
CA TYR A 142 0.74 7.10 14.33
C TYR A 142 -0.29 6.66 13.29
N ALA A 143 -0.04 7.02 12.03
CA ALA A 143 -0.84 6.59 10.89
C ALA A 143 -0.09 5.56 10.05
N VAL A 144 -0.58 4.31 10.03
CA VAL A 144 0.00 3.26 9.18
C VAL A 144 -0.03 3.67 7.72
N GLY A 145 -1.11 4.31 7.24
CA GLY A 145 -1.22 4.72 5.83
C GLY A 145 -0.07 5.61 5.34
N GLN A 146 0.50 6.45 6.22
CA GLN A 146 1.62 7.32 5.87
C GLN A 146 2.98 6.58 5.93
N ASN A 147 3.06 5.57 6.80
CA ASN A 147 4.28 4.85 7.13
C ASN A 147 4.34 3.44 6.51
N LEU A 148 3.33 3.05 5.73
CA LEU A 148 3.21 1.73 5.14
C LEU A 148 4.35 1.48 4.16
N ARG A 149 5.20 0.49 4.44
CA ARG A 149 6.34 0.09 3.60
C ARG A 149 6.36 -1.42 3.48
N ILE A 150 5.81 -1.93 2.40
CA ILE A 150 5.82 -3.36 2.08
C ILE A 150 6.99 -3.60 1.12
N SER A 151 7.89 -4.50 1.47
CA SER A 151 8.97 -4.90 0.55
C SER A 151 8.39 -5.76 -0.57
N THR A 152 9.06 -5.80 -1.73
CA THR A 152 8.63 -6.65 -2.84
C THR A 152 8.68 -8.13 -2.46
N GLU A 153 9.71 -8.52 -1.71
CA GLU A 153 9.87 -9.88 -1.17
C GLU A 153 8.72 -10.27 -0.24
N ASP A 154 8.35 -9.39 0.70
CA ASP A 154 7.20 -9.65 1.57
C ASP A 154 5.91 -9.78 0.73
N ALA A 155 5.67 -8.84 -0.19
CA ALA A 155 4.49 -8.91 -1.05
C ALA A 155 4.41 -10.22 -1.85
N ASP A 156 5.54 -10.72 -2.35
CA ASP A 156 5.63 -11.98 -3.09
C ASP A 156 5.32 -13.19 -2.20
N ILE A 157 5.83 -13.22 -0.97
CA ILE A 157 5.52 -14.27 0.00
C ILE A 157 4.02 -14.34 0.28
N TRP A 158 3.40 -13.18 0.51
CA TRP A 158 1.95 -13.11 0.79
C TRP A 158 1.11 -13.47 -0.44
N ARG A 159 1.49 -13.03 -1.64
CA ARG A 159 0.84 -13.41 -2.90
C ARG A 159 0.94 -14.91 -3.18
N ALA A 160 2.10 -15.50 -2.93
CA ALA A 160 2.31 -16.94 -3.09
C ALA A 160 1.42 -17.76 -2.13
N ALA A 161 1.11 -17.21 -0.95
CA ALA A 161 0.14 -17.79 -0.02
C ALA A 161 -1.34 -17.53 -0.41
N GLY A 162 -1.59 -16.77 -1.48
CA GLY A 162 -2.93 -16.46 -1.99
C GLY A 162 -3.55 -15.17 -1.44
N PHE A 163 -2.82 -14.37 -0.66
CA PHE A 163 -3.30 -13.08 -0.17
C PHE A 163 -3.07 -11.98 -1.21
N THR A 164 -4.13 -11.21 -1.47
CA THR A 164 -4.11 -10.09 -2.42
C THR A 164 -4.32 -8.74 -1.74
N ALA A 165 -4.84 -8.74 -0.51
CA ALA A 165 -5.06 -7.54 0.27
C ALA A 165 -4.71 -7.80 1.74
N ILE A 166 -4.23 -6.76 2.42
CA ILE A 166 -3.90 -6.82 3.84
C ILE A 166 -4.47 -5.61 4.57
N HIS A 167 -4.92 -5.84 5.79
CA HIS A 167 -5.20 -4.82 6.78
C HIS A 167 -4.00 -4.71 7.71
N SER A 168 -3.17 -3.70 7.44
CA SER A 168 -1.95 -3.44 8.19
C SER A 168 -2.28 -2.63 9.43
N MET A 169 -2.10 -3.25 10.59
CA MET A 169 -2.36 -2.66 11.89
C MET A 169 -1.09 -2.05 12.48
N PRO A 170 -1.21 -0.93 13.21
CA PRO A 170 -0.10 -0.44 13.98
C PRO A 170 0.29 -1.49 15.03
N ALA A 171 1.57 -1.48 15.37
CA ALA A 171 2.18 -2.25 16.44
C ALA A 171 1.35 -2.30 17.73
N THR A 172 1.52 -3.37 18.52
CA THR A 172 0.84 -3.53 19.82
C THR A 172 1.19 -2.39 20.77
N ALA A 173 0.21 -1.54 21.04
CA ALA A 173 0.27 -0.41 21.94
C ALA A 173 -1.09 -0.27 22.65
N LEU A 174 -1.14 0.44 23.78
CA LEU A 174 -2.40 0.77 24.47
C LEU A 174 -3.28 1.70 23.61
N LEU A 175 -2.67 2.66 22.93
CA LEU A 175 -3.29 3.53 21.93
C LEU A 175 -2.38 3.54 20.70
N ALA A 176 -2.62 2.66 19.73
CA ALA A 176 -1.67 2.38 18.65
C ALA A 176 -1.76 3.31 17.43
N GLY A 177 -2.79 4.14 17.36
CA GLY A 177 -3.04 5.03 16.22
C GLY A 177 -4.00 4.41 15.20
N THR A 178 -3.80 4.73 13.92
CA THR A 178 -4.68 4.29 12.83
C THR A 178 -4.01 3.22 11.96
N SER A 179 -4.84 2.35 11.39
CA SER A 179 -4.44 1.26 10.50
C SER A 179 -4.67 1.63 9.04
N ALA A 180 -4.24 0.78 8.10
CA ALA A 180 -4.52 0.98 6.67
C ALA A 180 -4.81 -0.34 5.97
N VAL A 181 -5.69 -0.28 4.96
CA VAL A 181 -5.97 -1.41 4.06
C VAL A 181 -5.22 -1.19 2.76
N ALA A 182 -4.43 -2.17 2.36
CA ALA A 182 -3.60 -2.10 1.16
C ALA A 182 -3.67 -3.37 0.31
N LEU A 183 -3.63 -3.19 -1.00
CA LEU A 183 -3.47 -4.26 -1.98
C LEU A 183 -2.01 -4.68 -2.09
N LEU A 184 -1.77 -5.97 -2.20
CA LEU A 184 -0.46 -6.53 -2.51
C LEU A 184 -0.26 -6.56 -4.03
N LEU A 185 -0.29 -5.37 -4.65
CA LEU A 185 -0.07 -5.22 -6.08
C LEU A 185 1.39 -5.50 -6.43
N ASP A 186 1.63 -5.85 -7.69
CA ASP A 186 2.99 -5.97 -8.18
C ASP A 186 3.72 -4.63 -8.07
N SER A 187 4.97 -4.69 -7.62
CA SER A 187 5.87 -3.55 -7.50
C SER A 187 6.09 -2.82 -8.82
N ALA A 188 5.95 -3.51 -9.95
CA ALA A 188 6.00 -2.92 -11.29
C ALA A 188 4.75 -2.08 -11.61
N ASP A 189 3.58 -2.44 -11.07
CA ASP A 189 2.31 -1.78 -11.34
C ASP A 189 2.04 -0.59 -10.37
N ALA A 190 2.65 -0.60 -9.18
CA ALA A 190 2.36 0.38 -8.14
C ALA A 190 3.47 0.53 -7.08
N PRO A 191 4.27 1.62 -7.07
CA PRO A 191 5.07 1.97 -5.89
C PRO A 191 4.15 2.21 -4.68
N GLY A 192 4.55 1.72 -3.50
CA GLY A 192 3.72 1.36 -2.33
C GLY A 192 2.65 2.33 -1.80
N THR A 193 2.62 3.60 -2.22
CA THR A 193 1.49 4.51 -1.92
C THR A 193 0.23 4.18 -2.74
N ARG A 194 0.38 3.49 -3.87
CA ARG A 194 -0.70 3.16 -4.80
C ARG A 194 -1.49 1.90 -4.47
N ALA A 195 -1.05 1.19 -3.45
CA ALA A 195 -1.70 0.01 -2.92
C ALA A 195 -2.78 0.35 -1.89
N ILE A 196 -2.78 1.55 -1.29
CA ILE A 196 -3.68 1.88 -0.19
C ILE A 196 -5.09 2.10 -0.74
N ILE A 197 -6.01 1.23 -0.32
CA ILE A 197 -7.44 1.32 -0.66
C ILE A 197 -8.13 2.28 0.30
N ASP A 198 -7.79 2.18 1.58
CA ASP A 198 -8.31 3.03 2.63
C ASP A 198 -7.23 3.35 3.65
N ALA A 199 -7.14 4.62 4.00
CA ALA A 199 -6.21 5.13 4.99
C ALA A 199 -7.00 5.50 6.24
N ASP A 200 -6.39 5.31 7.40
CA ASP A 200 -6.94 5.70 8.68
C ASP A 200 -8.16 4.89 9.15
N THR A 201 -8.16 3.59 8.85
CA THR A 201 -9.13 2.66 9.44
C THR A 201 -8.89 2.53 10.95
N MET A 202 -9.96 2.60 11.75
CA MET A 202 -9.91 2.25 13.17
C MET A 202 -10.29 0.79 13.35
N LEU A 203 -9.55 0.07 14.19
CA LEU A 203 -10.03 -1.23 14.63
C LEU A 203 -11.13 -1.03 15.66
N ALA A 204 -12.37 -1.35 15.30
CA ALA A 204 -13.44 -1.51 16.28
C ALA A 204 -13.13 -2.80 17.05
N ALA A 205 -12.53 -2.65 18.24
CA ALA A 205 -12.41 -3.72 19.23
C ALA A 205 -13.76 -4.00 19.88
#